data_AF-A0A521ZT44-F1
#
_entry.id   AF-A0A521ZT44-F1
#
_cell.length_a   1.000
_cell.length_b   1.000
_cell.length_c   1.000
_cell.angle_alpha   90.00
_cell.angle_beta   90.00
_cell.angle_gamma   90.00
#
_symmetry.space_group_name_H-M   'P 1'
#
loop_
_entity.id
_entity.type
_entity.pdbx_description
1 polymer ?
#
loop_
_entity_poly.entity_id
_entity_poly.type
_entity_poly.pdbx_seq_one_letter_code
_entity_poly.pdbx_strand_id
1 'polypeptide(L)'
;MSDILPAQDRPLRVRKVHSLRTFIWLARGWSDFMDAPLVGLVHGVLMGAFGGLLLMLAWDRFWILAGAMSGFLMVAPILSTGLYAVSRALLRNEPAGFEAVWAVWSSMDRRLVKFGILLTALGTGWVMTSAALITLGVKPAVTTPTDFLLRVVMSPNPGFFEIWLLVGGVMAAPVFASSVVAIPLLVDRQVSVPRAVLTSWRAVMANPICMSTWAAIVMSLSLLGLCTMMFGLILVIPVLGHATWHAYRDLVVRETGRETV
;
A
#
# COMPACT_ATOMS: atom_id res chain seq x y z
N MET A 1 -18.28 14.87 -17.33
CA MET A 1 -17.42 13.66 -17.29
C MET A 1 -18.10 12.43 -16.67
N SER A 2 -19.40 12.50 -16.33
CA SER A 2 -20.19 11.39 -15.75
C SER A 2 -20.98 10.57 -16.78
N ASP A 3 -21.09 11.05 -18.02
CA ASP A 3 -21.98 10.48 -19.06
C ASP A 3 -21.26 9.56 -20.07
N ILE A 4 -19.94 9.38 -19.92
CA ILE A 4 -19.13 8.56 -20.84
C ILE A 4 -18.92 7.13 -20.30
N LEU A 5 -19.17 6.89 -19.00
CA LEU A 5 -18.96 5.59 -18.38
C LEU A 5 -20.26 4.78 -18.32
N PRO A 6 -20.22 3.45 -18.57
CA PRO A 6 -21.37 2.59 -18.33
C PRO A 6 -21.89 2.80 -16.90
N ALA A 7 -23.22 2.75 -16.70
CA ALA A 7 -23.81 3.03 -15.38
C ALA A 7 -23.21 2.16 -14.26
N GLN A 8 -22.79 0.93 -14.60
CA GLN A 8 -22.12 -0.02 -13.71
C GLN A 8 -20.72 0.42 -13.22
N ASP A 9 -20.05 1.35 -13.90
CA ASP A 9 -18.69 1.81 -13.56
C ASP A 9 -18.66 3.16 -12.82
N ARG A 10 -19.83 3.72 -12.49
CA ARG A 10 -19.91 4.97 -11.73
C ARG A 10 -19.30 4.79 -10.33
N PRO A 11 -18.43 5.72 -9.89
CA PRO A 11 -17.78 5.62 -8.59
C PRO A 11 -18.80 5.67 -7.46
N LEU A 12 -18.53 4.94 -6.38
CA LEU A 12 -19.35 4.97 -5.18
C LEU A 12 -19.32 6.35 -4.52
N ARG A 13 -20.35 6.65 -3.72
CA ARG A 13 -20.38 7.86 -2.90
C ARG A 13 -19.27 7.81 -1.86
N VAL A 14 -18.56 8.93 -1.71
CA VAL A 14 -17.46 9.10 -0.74
C VAL A 14 -17.83 10.21 0.25
N ARG A 15 -17.38 10.07 1.49
CA ARG A 15 -17.57 11.06 2.56
C ARG A 15 -16.35 11.99 2.64
N LYS A 16 -16.60 13.23 3.05
CA LYS A 16 -15.53 14.11 3.51
C LYS A 16 -15.26 13.84 4.99
N VAL A 17 -13.99 13.70 5.35
CA VAL A 17 -13.56 13.40 6.72
C VAL A 17 -12.43 14.33 7.14
N HIS A 18 -12.35 14.58 8.45
CA HIS A 18 -11.27 15.38 9.02
C HIS A 18 -9.93 14.63 8.96
N SER A 19 -8.81 15.34 8.77
CA SER A 19 -7.48 14.71 8.65
C SER A 19 -7.07 13.89 9.87
N LEU A 20 -7.46 14.32 11.08
CA LEU A 20 -7.19 13.57 12.32
C LEU A 20 -7.82 12.17 12.36
N ARG A 21 -8.73 11.84 11.45
CA ARG A 21 -9.27 10.48 11.33
C ARG A 21 -8.21 9.44 10.98
N THR A 22 -7.09 9.84 10.38
CA THR A 22 -5.95 8.94 10.13
C THR A 22 -5.43 8.27 11.40
N PHE A 23 -5.36 9.00 12.50
CA PHE A 23 -4.95 8.44 13.80
C PHE A 23 -6.00 7.50 14.38
N ILE A 24 -7.29 7.77 14.14
CA ILE A 24 -8.38 6.86 14.53
C ILE A 24 -8.28 5.56 13.72
N TRP A 25 -7.96 5.64 12.43
CA TRP A 25 -7.74 4.45 11.60
C TRP A 25 -6.57 3.62 12.10
N LEU A 26 -5.44 4.25 12.48
CA LEU A 26 -4.32 3.55 13.12
C LEU A 26 -4.73 2.88 14.44
N ALA A 27 -5.40 3.60 15.33
CA ALA A 27 -5.83 3.06 16.61
C ALA A 27 -6.78 1.87 16.44
N ARG A 28 -7.70 1.93 15.48
CA ARG A 28 -8.56 0.80 15.14
C ARG A 28 -7.80 -0.35 14.49
N GLY A 29 -6.83 -0.05 13.63
CA GLY A 29 -5.94 -1.06 13.06
C GLY A 29 -5.11 -1.79 14.12
N TRP A 30 -4.69 -1.06 15.15
CA TRP A 30 -4.03 -1.64 16.33
C TRP A 30 -5.00 -2.51 17.15
N SER A 31 -6.24 -2.06 17.35
CA SER A 31 -7.27 -2.87 18.01
C SER A 31 -7.51 -4.18 17.28
N ASP A 32 -7.75 -4.14 15.96
CA ASP A 32 -7.97 -5.34 15.14
C ASP A 32 -6.75 -6.29 15.21
N PHE A 33 -5.54 -5.76 15.26
CA PHE A 33 -4.33 -6.56 15.45
C PHE A 33 -4.30 -7.24 16.83
N MET A 34 -4.69 -6.53 17.89
CA MET A 34 -4.78 -7.10 19.24
C MET A 34 -5.91 -8.12 19.39
N ASP A 35 -7.00 -7.98 18.61
CA ASP A 35 -8.13 -8.91 18.59
C ASP A 35 -7.80 -10.20 17.79
N ALA A 36 -6.92 -10.12 16.78
CA ALA A 36 -6.48 -11.26 15.98
C ALA A 36 -4.93 -11.33 15.79
N PRO A 37 -4.15 -11.42 16.89
CA PRO A 37 -2.70 -11.19 16.86
C PRO A 37 -1.94 -12.26 16.10
N LEU A 38 -2.37 -13.52 16.16
CA LEU A 38 -1.67 -14.62 15.52
C LEU A 38 -1.63 -14.47 13.99
N VAL A 39 -2.75 -14.07 13.38
CA VAL A 39 -2.81 -13.88 11.93
C VAL A 39 -1.93 -12.70 11.52
N GLY A 40 -1.99 -11.59 12.26
CA GLY A 40 -1.17 -10.41 12.01
C GLY A 40 0.33 -10.68 12.17
N LEU A 41 0.73 -11.38 13.25
CA LEU A 41 2.13 -11.73 13.52
C LEU A 41 2.69 -12.68 12.46
N VAL A 42 1.93 -13.68 12.02
CA VAL A 42 2.38 -14.57 10.95
C VAL A 42 2.59 -13.79 9.65
N HIS A 43 1.69 -12.87 9.28
CA HIS A 43 1.92 -12.00 8.12
C HIS A 43 3.18 -11.15 8.31
N GLY A 44 3.31 -10.50 9.45
CA GLY A 44 4.46 -9.66 9.76
C GLY A 44 5.79 -10.42 9.71
N VAL A 45 5.87 -11.59 10.34
CA VAL A 45 7.06 -12.46 10.38
C VAL A 45 7.39 -12.98 8.99
N LEU A 46 6.43 -13.46 8.21
CA LEU A 46 6.69 -13.95 6.85
C LEU A 46 7.28 -12.84 5.97
N MET A 47 6.72 -11.63 6.04
CA MET A 47 7.21 -10.49 5.27
C MET A 47 8.57 -10.00 5.76
N GLY A 48 8.74 -9.89 7.07
CA GLY A 48 10.00 -9.46 7.69
C GLY A 48 11.12 -10.45 7.41
N ALA A 49 10.86 -11.75 7.54
CA ALA A 49 11.81 -12.81 7.23
C ALA A 49 12.15 -12.86 5.74
N PHE A 50 11.16 -12.71 4.85
CA PHE A 50 11.42 -12.64 3.42
C PHE A 50 12.26 -11.41 3.04
N GLY A 51 11.91 -10.22 3.55
CA GLY A 51 12.71 -9.01 3.35
C GLY A 51 14.13 -9.15 3.92
N GLY A 52 14.26 -9.76 5.11
CA GLY A 52 15.55 -10.03 5.76
C GLY A 52 16.41 -11.00 4.96
N LEU A 53 15.80 -12.03 4.37
CA LEU A 53 16.48 -12.96 3.47
C LEU A 53 17.00 -12.22 2.21
N LEU A 54 16.19 -11.34 1.62
CA LEU A 54 16.62 -10.52 0.49
C LEU A 54 17.79 -9.60 0.86
N LEU A 55 17.75 -8.97 2.04
CA LEU A 55 18.88 -8.19 2.56
C LEU A 55 20.13 -9.05 2.69
N MET A 56 20.01 -10.22 3.32
CA MET A 56 21.14 -11.13 3.55
C MET A 56 21.78 -11.61 2.25
N LEU A 57 20.98 -11.91 1.21
CA LEU A 57 21.47 -12.43 -0.06
C LEU A 57 22.04 -11.34 -1.00
N ALA A 58 21.60 -10.08 -0.86
CA ALA A 58 21.91 -9.01 -1.81
C ALA A 58 22.57 -7.77 -1.19
N TRP A 59 22.99 -7.81 0.08
CA TRP A 59 23.52 -6.67 0.83
C TRP A 59 24.55 -5.84 0.04
N ASP A 60 25.54 -6.49 -0.57
CA ASP A 60 26.63 -5.83 -1.31
C ASP A 60 26.29 -5.56 -2.79
N ARG A 61 25.08 -5.89 -3.25
CA ARG A 61 24.66 -5.80 -4.65
C ARG A 61 23.52 -4.80 -4.77
N PHE A 62 23.84 -3.51 -4.77
CA PHE A 62 22.86 -2.42 -4.67
C PHE A 62 21.67 -2.57 -5.63
N TRP A 63 21.93 -2.79 -6.93
CA TRP A 63 20.84 -2.87 -7.92
C TRP A 63 19.97 -4.12 -7.76
N ILE A 64 20.56 -5.24 -7.34
CA ILE A 64 19.80 -6.46 -7.05
C ILE A 64 18.94 -6.23 -5.81
N LEU A 65 19.51 -5.64 -4.77
CA LEU A 65 18.80 -5.36 -3.53
C LEU A 65 17.66 -4.35 -3.73
N ALA A 66 17.94 -3.23 -4.41
CA ALA A 66 16.95 -2.19 -4.71
C ALA A 66 15.79 -2.75 -5.55
N GLY A 67 16.11 -3.57 -6.57
CA GLY A 67 15.10 -4.25 -7.39
C GLY A 67 14.26 -5.25 -6.57
N ALA A 68 14.91 -6.08 -5.75
CA ALA A 68 14.25 -7.08 -4.92
C ALA A 68 13.34 -6.45 -3.85
N MET A 69 13.81 -5.40 -3.17
CA MET A 69 13.01 -4.62 -2.21
C MET A 69 11.82 -3.94 -2.88
N SER A 70 12.02 -3.37 -4.07
CA SER A 70 10.92 -2.78 -4.84
C SER A 70 9.89 -3.83 -5.22
N GLY A 71 10.33 -4.99 -5.72
CA GLY A 71 9.44 -6.11 -6.04
C GLY A 71 8.64 -6.59 -4.83
N PHE A 72 9.29 -6.75 -3.68
CA PHE A 72 8.62 -7.07 -2.41
C PHE A 72 7.49 -6.08 -2.07
N LEU A 73 7.78 -4.77 -2.16
CA LEU A 73 6.79 -3.73 -1.89
C LEU A 73 5.62 -3.72 -2.89
N MET A 74 5.82 -4.18 -4.14
CA MET A 74 4.74 -4.28 -5.13
C MET A 74 3.75 -5.41 -4.81
N VAL A 75 4.20 -6.49 -4.18
CA VAL A 75 3.33 -7.62 -3.81
C VAL A 75 2.61 -7.37 -2.47
N ALA A 76 3.20 -6.55 -1.60
CA ALA A 76 2.66 -6.26 -0.26
C ALA A 76 1.18 -5.81 -0.21
N PRO A 77 0.65 -4.96 -1.13
CA PRO A 77 -0.76 -4.57 -1.12
C PRO A 77 -1.72 -5.73 -1.38
N ILE A 78 -1.32 -6.70 -2.21
CA ILE A 78 -2.11 -7.91 -2.48
C ILE A 78 -2.05 -8.84 -1.27
N LEU A 79 -0.89 -8.99 -0.65
CA LEU A 79 -0.77 -9.80 0.57
C LEU A 79 -1.56 -9.18 1.74
N SER A 80 -1.70 -7.86 1.77
CA SER A 80 -2.53 -7.15 2.76
C SER A 80 -4.03 -7.46 2.64
N THR A 81 -4.48 -8.04 1.52
CA THR A 81 -5.90 -8.45 1.36
C THR A 81 -6.35 -9.48 2.38
N GLY A 82 -5.42 -10.31 2.91
CA GLY A 82 -5.69 -11.22 4.02
C GLY A 82 -6.07 -10.47 5.29
N LEU A 83 -5.31 -9.44 5.64
CA LEU A 83 -5.57 -8.59 6.81
C LEU A 83 -6.89 -7.80 6.66
N TYR A 84 -7.22 -7.38 5.43
CA TYR A 84 -8.53 -6.77 5.15
C TYR A 84 -9.68 -7.75 5.39
N ALA A 85 -9.50 -9.02 5.03
CA ALA A 85 -10.48 -10.07 5.30
C ALA A 85 -10.70 -10.29 6.80
N VAL A 86 -9.62 -10.27 7.59
CA VAL A 86 -9.67 -10.37 9.05
C VAL A 86 -10.42 -9.19 9.66
N SER A 87 -10.06 -7.94 9.32
CA SER A 87 -10.79 -6.76 9.80
C SER A 87 -12.26 -6.76 9.38
N ARG A 88 -12.57 -7.29 8.19
CA ARG A 88 -13.95 -7.48 7.75
C ARG A 88 -14.69 -8.47 8.64
N ALA A 89 -14.09 -9.61 8.93
CA ALA A 89 -14.68 -10.66 9.76
C ALA A 89 -14.91 -10.17 11.20
N LEU A 90 -13.91 -9.53 11.81
CA LEU A 90 -14.03 -8.91 13.14
C LEU A 90 -15.23 -7.95 13.21
N LEU A 91 -15.36 -7.06 12.23
CA LEU A 91 -16.46 -6.09 12.18
C LEU A 91 -17.83 -6.69 11.91
N ARG A 92 -17.90 -7.95 11.48
CA ARG A 92 -19.14 -8.70 11.26
C ARG A 92 -19.42 -9.72 12.37
N ASN A 93 -18.56 -9.79 13.39
CA ASN A 93 -18.56 -10.86 14.40
C ASN A 93 -18.51 -12.27 13.76
N GLU A 94 -17.79 -12.39 12.65
CA GLU A 94 -17.50 -13.64 11.95
C GLU A 94 -16.11 -14.18 12.41
N PRO A 95 -15.82 -15.49 12.24
CA PRO A 95 -14.51 -16.05 12.58
C PRO A 95 -13.35 -15.34 11.86
N ALA A 96 -12.54 -14.58 12.61
CA ALA A 96 -11.46 -13.75 12.10
C ALA A 96 -10.10 -14.47 12.15
N GLY A 97 -10.01 -15.64 11.51
CA GLY A 97 -8.81 -16.49 11.50
C GLY A 97 -8.12 -16.62 10.14
N PHE A 98 -7.19 -17.57 10.05
CA PHE A 98 -6.50 -17.92 8.80
C PHE A 98 -7.46 -18.37 7.70
N GLU A 99 -8.63 -18.90 8.04
CA GLU A 99 -9.68 -19.27 7.07
C GLU A 99 -10.16 -18.06 6.26
N ALA A 100 -10.34 -16.90 6.90
CA ALA A 100 -10.76 -15.67 6.22
C ALA A 100 -9.69 -15.19 5.23
N VAL A 101 -8.41 -15.32 5.61
CA VAL A 101 -7.26 -15.01 4.74
C VAL A 101 -7.23 -15.97 3.55
N TRP A 102 -7.30 -17.28 3.84
CA TRP A 102 -7.26 -18.32 2.82
C TRP A 102 -8.42 -18.21 1.84
N ALA A 103 -9.63 -17.90 2.30
CA ALA A 103 -10.78 -17.70 1.42
C ALA A 103 -10.56 -16.60 0.39
N VAL A 104 -9.89 -15.49 0.77
CA VAL A 104 -9.56 -14.42 -0.18
C VAL A 104 -8.45 -14.85 -1.13
N TRP A 105 -7.37 -15.45 -0.63
CA TRP A 105 -6.24 -15.82 -1.49
C TRP A 105 -6.56 -16.98 -2.43
N SER A 106 -7.25 -18.03 -1.96
CA SER A 106 -7.65 -19.18 -2.78
C SER A 106 -8.67 -18.82 -3.86
N SER A 107 -9.43 -17.73 -3.69
CA SER A 107 -10.38 -17.26 -4.70
C SER A 107 -9.72 -16.87 -6.03
N MET A 108 -8.42 -16.53 -6.01
CA MET A 108 -7.67 -16.05 -7.17
C MET A 108 -8.45 -15.00 -7.97
N ASP A 109 -9.11 -14.06 -7.26
CA ASP A 109 -9.95 -13.05 -7.88
C ASP A 109 -9.19 -12.33 -9.00
N ARG A 110 -9.65 -12.55 -10.23
CA ARG A 110 -9.02 -12.01 -11.45
C ARG A 110 -8.88 -10.49 -11.39
N ARG A 111 -9.73 -9.79 -10.64
CA ARG A 111 -9.65 -8.33 -10.43
C ARG A 111 -8.45 -7.96 -9.59
N LEU A 112 -8.22 -8.66 -8.47
CA LEU A 112 -7.06 -8.46 -7.61
C LEU A 112 -5.77 -8.83 -8.33
N VAL A 113 -5.78 -9.93 -9.10
CA VAL A 113 -4.63 -10.34 -9.94
C VAL A 113 -4.30 -9.27 -10.99
N LYS A 114 -5.30 -8.82 -11.77
CA LYS A 114 -5.11 -7.74 -12.75
C LYS A 114 -4.59 -6.46 -12.11
N PHE A 115 -5.12 -6.10 -10.95
CA PHE A 115 -4.67 -4.92 -10.22
C PHE A 115 -3.22 -5.08 -9.73
N GLY A 116 -2.86 -6.25 -9.22
CA GLY A 116 -1.49 -6.59 -8.83
C GLY A 116 -0.50 -6.48 -9.99
N ILE A 117 -0.86 -6.99 -11.18
CA ILE A 117 -0.03 -6.86 -12.39
C ILE A 117 0.19 -5.38 -12.75
N LEU A 118 -0.86 -4.56 -12.66
CA LEU A 118 -0.77 -3.12 -12.91
C LEU A 118 0.18 -2.43 -11.90
N LEU A 119 0.07 -2.77 -10.61
CA LEU A 119 0.98 -2.25 -9.58
C LEU A 119 2.43 -2.66 -9.85
N THR A 120 2.66 -3.91 -10.24
CA THR A 120 3.99 -4.40 -10.61
C THR A 120 4.56 -3.67 -11.82
N ALA A 121 3.74 -3.40 -12.84
CA ALA A 121 4.17 -2.62 -14.00
C ALA A 121 4.56 -1.18 -13.64
N LEU A 122 3.73 -0.50 -12.83
CA LEU A 122 3.99 0.86 -12.37
C LEU A 122 5.25 0.92 -11.49
N GLY A 123 5.39 -0.03 -10.57
CA GLY A 123 6.57 -0.13 -9.74
C GLY A 123 7.84 -0.46 -10.54
N THR A 124 7.74 -1.27 -11.59
CA THR A 124 8.87 -1.54 -12.50
C THR A 124 9.29 -0.26 -13.21
N GLY A 125 8.32 0.55 -13.65
CA GLY A 125 8.58 1.89 -14.19
C GLY A 125 9.35 2.78 -13.21
N TRP A 126 9.01 2.73 -11.91
CA TRP A 126 9.76 3.43 -10.87
C TRP A 126 11.20 2.92 -10.75
N VAL A 127 11.41 1.60 -10.67
CA VAL A 127 12.76 1.02 -10.57
C VAL A 127 13.63 1.45 -11.74
N MET A 128 13.10 1.37 -12.97
CA MET A 128 13.82 1.78 -14.17
C MET A 128 14.14 3.27 -14.19
N THR A 129 13.18 4.12 -13.81
CA THR A 129 13.35 5.58 -13.75
C THR A 129 14.38 5.97 -12.69
N SER A 130 14.26 5.41 -11.50
CA SER A 130 15.19 5.61 -10.38
C SER A 130 16.61 5.16 -10.76
N ALA A 131 16.73 3.99 -11.39
CA ALA A 131 18.01 3.47 -11.84
C ALA A 131 18.68 4.35 -12.90
N ALA A 132 17.90 4.85 -13.87
CA ALA A 132 18.38 5.77 -14.88
C ALA A 132 18.85 7.10 -14.28
N LEU A 133 18.05 7.70 -13.39
CA LEU A 133 18.41 8.95 -12.70
C LEU A 133 19.74 8.82 -11.96
N ILE A 134 19.90 7.79 -11.13
CA ILE A 134 21.11 7.58 -10.32
C ILE A 134 22.32 7.25 -11.22
N THR A 135 22.16 6.34 -12.18
CA THR A 135 23.29 5.87 -13.02
C THR A 135 23.84 6.98 -13.93
N LEU A 136 22.96 7.87 -14.41
CA LEU A 136 23.33 9.00 -15.26
C LEU A 136 23.79 10.20 -14.42
N GLY A 137 23.15 10.47 -13.29
CA GLY A 137 23.36 11.68 -12.49
C GLY A 137 24.44 11.59 -11.42
N VAL A 138 24.83 10.39 -10.98
CA VAL A 138 25.76 10.20 -9.85
C VAL A 138 27.05 9.54 -10.32
N LYS A 139 28.19 10.16 -10.00
CA LYS A 139 29.53 9.64 -10.25
C LYS A 139 30.38 9.73 -8.97
N PRO A 140 31.23 8.73 -8.66
CA PRO A 140 31.36 7.42 -9.33
C PRO A 140 30.11 6.54 -9.15
N ALA A 141 29.99 5.48 -9.95
CA ALA A 141 28.82 4.60 -9.96
C ALA A 141 28.48 4.06 -8.56
N VAL A 142 27.19 4.02 -8.25
CA VAL A 142 26.64 3.46 -7.00
C VAL A 142 26.57 1.94 -7.14
N THR A 143 27.35 1.21 -6.33
CA THR A 143 27.40 -0.26 -6.34
C THR A 143 26.98 -0.88 -5.02
N THR A 144 27.09 -0.12 -3.92
CA THR A 144 26.68 -0.56 -2.58
C THR A 144 25.61 0.35 -1.95
N PRO A 145 24.83 -0.12 -0.96
CA PRO A 145 23.92 0.73 -0.19
C PRO A 145 24.61 1.92 0.48
N THR A 146 25.85 1.74 0.94
CA THR A 146 26.66 2.81 1.53
C THR A 146 26.98 3.90 0.51
N ASP A 147 27.27 3.54 -0.74
CA ASP A 147 27.47 4.53 -1.80
C ASP A 147 26.21 5.35 -2.06
N PHE A 148 25.05 4.69 -2.07
CA PHE A 148 23.78 5.41 -2.22
C PHE A 148 23.57 6.40 -1.07
N LEU A 149 23.81 5.97 0.16
CA LEU A 149 23.66 6.83 1.33
C LEU A 149 24.59 8.04 1.26
N LEU A 150 25.88 7.84 1.00
CA LEU A 150 26.87 8.91 1.06
C LEU A 150 26.84 9.83 -0.17
N ARG A 151 26.56 9.29 -1.36
CA ARG A 151 26.69 10.04 -2.63
C ARG A 151 25.36 10.56 -3.15
N VAL A 152 24.23 9.98 -2.71
CA VAL A 152 22.89 10.43 -3.10
C VAL A 152 22.25 11.16 -1.93
N VAL A 153 21.99 10.45 -0.84
CA VAL A 153 21.19 10.98 0.29
C VAL A 153 21.93 12.05 1.09
N MET A 154 23.19 11.78 1.44
CA MET A 154 24.06 12.67 2.22
C MET A 154 25.07 13.39 1.32
N SER A 155 24.71 13.60 0.05
CA SER A 155 25.57 14.29 -0.90
C SER A 155 25.94 15.69 -0.39
N PRO A 156 27.22 16.11 -0.48
CA PRO A 156 27.62 17.47 -0.16
C PRO A 156 26.95 18.54 -1.04
N ASN A 157 26.52 18.15 -2.24
CA ASN A 157 25.79 19.01 -3.17
C ASN A 157 24.29 18.70 -3.07
N PRO A 158 23.49 19.54 -2.40
CA PRO A 158 22.05 19.36 -2.29
C PRO A 158 21.38 19.56 -3.66
N GLY A 159 20.24 18.90 -3.87
CA GLY A 159 19.37 19.06 -5.04
C GLY A 159 19.06 17.74 -5.76
N PHE A 160 20.06 16.86 -5.92
CA PHE A 160 19.84 15.61 -6.67
C PHE A 160 18.90 14.65 -5.93
N PHE A 161 19.11 14.46 -4.62
CA PHE A 161 18.25 13.60 -3.81
C PHE A 161 16.82 14.14 -3.74
N GLU A 162 16.65 15.45 -3.61
CA GLU A 162 15.36 16.11 -3.56
C GLU A 162 14.60 15.97 -4.87
N ILE A 163 15.28 16.10 -6.02
CA ILE A 163 14.69 15.84 -7.34
C ILE A 163 14.31 14.36 -7.46
N TRP A 164 15.21 13.44 -7.08
CA TRP A 164 14.94 12.00 -7.12
C TRP A 164 13.74 11.63 -6.24
N LEU A 165 13.64 12.21 -5.03
CA LEU A 165 12.53 12.03 -4.10
C LEU A 165 11.24 12.64 -4.65
N LEU A 166 11.30 13.83 -5.27
CA LEU A 166 10.15 14.49 -5.89
C LEU A 166 9.60 13.65 -7.05
N VAL A 167 10.46 13.14 -7.94
CA VAL A 167 10.06 12.24 -9.02
C VAL A 167 9.39 10.99 -8.46
N GLY A 168 9.95 10.40 -7.40
CA GLY A 168 9.34 9.28 -6.69
C GLY A 168 7.96 9.61 -6.12
N GLY A 169 7.81 10.76 -5.48
CA GLY A 169 6.53 11.24 -4.95
C GLY A 169 5.48 11.44 -6.05
N VAL A 170 5.86 12.06 -7.17
CA VAL A 170 4.98 12.26 -8.34
C VAL A 170 4.54 10.94 -8.95
N MET A 171 5.43 9.94 -9.02
CA MET A 171 5.08 8.60 -9.52
C MET A 171 4.24 7.79 -8.52
N ALA A 172 4.49 7.94 -7.21
CA ALA A 172 3.77 7.23 -6.15
C ALA A 172 2.35 7.77 -5.93
N ALA A 173 2.13 9.07 -6.09
CA ALA A 173 0.82 9.70 -5.90
C ALA A 173 -0.34 9.04 -6.68
N PRO A 174 -0.26 8.81 -8.01
CA PRO A 174 -1.32 8.13 -8.75
C PRO A 174 -1.45 6.64 -8.38
N VAL A 175 -0.35 5.97 -8.01
CA VAL A 175 -0.38 4.57 -7.53
C VAL A 175 -1.18 4.49 -6.23
N PHE A 176 -0.86 5.36 -5.27
CA PHE A 176 -1.59 5.48 -4.00
C PHE A 176 -3.06 5.84 -4.24
N ALA A 177 -3.33 6.87 -5.05
CA ALA A 177 -4.70 7.30 -5.36
C ALA A 177 -5.52 6.20 -6.03
N SER A 178 -4.90 5.33 -6.81
CA SER A 178 -5.56 4.20 -7.48
C SER A 178 -5.80 3.00 -6.56
N SER A 179 -5.05 2.84 -5.48
CA SER A 179 -5.00 1.59 -4.70
C SER A 179 -5.62 1.69 -3.30
N VAL A 180 -5.44 2.82 -2.61
CA VAL A 180 -5.71 2.96 -1.16
C VAL A 180 -7.14 2.59 -0.76
N VAL A 181 -8.13 2.90 -1.60
CA VAL A 181 -9.52 2.47 -1.42
C VAL A 181 -9.89 1.32 -2.34
N ALA A 182 -9.28 1.22 -3.53
CA ALA A 182 -9.69 0.24 -4.53
C ALA A 182 -9.46 -1.20 -4.08
N ILE A 183 -8.32 -1.51 -3.45
CA ILE A 183 -8.01 -2.88 -3.00
C ILE A 183 -8.99 -3.36 -1.92
N PRO A 184 -9.18 -2.64 -0.78
CA PRO A 184 -10.14 -3.09 0.23
C PRO A 184 -11.57 -3.11 -0.30
N LEU A 185 -11.93 -2.22 -1.25
CA LEU A 185 -13.23 -2.24 -1.90
C LEU A 185 -13.44 -3.48 -2.78
N LEU A 186 -12.43 -3.91 -3.54
CA LEU A 186 -12.47 -5.15 -4.34
C LEU A 186 -12.59 -6.39 -3.46
N VAL A 187 -11.99 -6.36 -2.26
CA VAL A 187 -12.14 -7.44 -1.26
C VAL A 187 -13.55 -7.42 -0.66
N ASP A 188 -14.08 -6.24 -0.29
CA ASP A 188 -15.37 -6.12 0.40
C ASP A 188 -16.59 -6.32 -0.52
N ARG A 189 -16.51 -5.89 -1.78
CA ARG A 189 -17.67 -5.80 -2.68
C ARG A 189 -17.38 -6.33 -4.08
N GLN A 190 -18.41 -6.87 -4.72
CA GLN A 190 -18.37 -7.33 -6.10
C GLN A 190 -18.46 -6.16 -7.09
N VAL A 191 -17.41 -5.34 -7.17
CA VAL A 191 -17.32 -4.21 -8.12
C VAL A 191 -16.26 -4.46 -9.21
N SER A 192 -16.35 -3.74 -10.33
CA SER A 192 -15.34 -3.76 -11.39
C SER A 192 -14.07 -3.03 -10.95
N VAL A 193 -12.91 -3.38 -11.54
CA VAL A 193 -11.63 -2.67 -11.28
C VAL A 193 -11.74 -1.18 -11.62
N PRO A 194 -12.27 -0.76 -12.78
CA PRO A 194 -12.45 0.67 -13.08
C PRO A 194 -13.29 1.40 -12.04
N ARG A 195 -14.43 0.82 -11.61
CA ARG A 195 -15.27 1.41 -10.56
C ARG A 195 -14.51 1.58 -9.25
N ALA A 196 -13.72 0.59 -8.86
CA ALA A 196 -12.94 0.64 -7.63
C ALA A 196 -11.86 1.73 -7.68
N VAL A 197 -11.12 1.82 -8.79
CA VAL A 197 -10.10 2.86 -9.02
C VAL A 197 -10.72 4.25 -9.03
N LEU A 198 -11.83 4.45 -9.77
CA LEU A 198 -12.53 5.74 -9.82
C LEU A 198 -13.06 6.15 -8.44
N THR A 199 -13.54 5.19 -7.65
CA THR A 199 -13.97 5.44 -6.26
C THR A 199 -12.79 5.87 -5.39
N SER A 200 -11.62 5.25 -5.57
CA SER A 200 -10.39 5.59 -4.86
C SER A 200 -9.89 6.99 -5.19
N TRP A 201 -9.83 7.32 -6.49
CA TRP A 201 -9.51 8.68 -6.93
C TRP A 201 -10.50 9.70 -6.40
N ARG A 202 -11.81 9.39 -6.43
CA ARG A 202 -12.84 10.27 -5.87
C ARG A 202 -12.65 10.50 -4.37
N ALA A 203 -12.28 9.46 -3.61
CA ALA A 203 -12.01 9.57 -2.18
C ALA A 203 -10.80 10.47 -1.88
N VAL A 204 -9.72 10.33 -2.66
CA VAL A 204 -8.51 11.16 -2.54
C VAL A 204 -8.78 12.62 -2.91
N MET A 205 -9.42 12.87 -4.05
CA MET A 205 -9.76 14.23 -4.47
C MET A 205 -10.76 14.92 -3.53
N ALA A 206 -11.67 14.17 -2.90
CA ALA A 206 -12.59 14.71 -1.92
C ALA A 206 -11.92 15.05 -0.57
N ASN A 207 -10.77 14.42 -0.26
CA ASN A 207 -10.09 14.50 1.03
C ASN A 207 -8.57 14.68 0.89
N PRO A 208 -8.07 15.68 0.15
CA PRO A 208 -6.64 15.75 -0.21
C PRO A 208 -5.72 15.82 1.01
N ILE A 209 -6.07 16.64 2.01
CA ILE A 209 -5.28 16.80 3.25
C ILE A 209 -5.28 15.50 4.09
N CYS A 210 -6.44 14.86 4.25
CA CYS A 210 -6.54 13.61 5.00
C CYS A 210 -5.74 12.50 4.31
N MET A 211 -5.84 12.41 2.99
CA MET A 211 -5.20 11.34 2.22
C MET A 211 -3.71 11.55 2.03
N SER A 212 -3.22 12.80 1.94
CA SER A 212 -1.79 13.10 2.00
C SER A 212 -1.21 12.79 3.38
N THR A 213 -1.93 13.11 4.45
CA THR A 213 -1.55 12.74 5.82
C THR A 213 -1.48 11.21 5.97
N TRP A 214 -2.46 10.49 5.43
CA TRP A 214 -2.46 9.03 5.44
C TRP A 214 -1.29 8.44 4.65
N ALA A 215 -1.02 8.96 3.45
CA ALA A 215 0.13 8.55 2.64
C ALA A 215 1.45 8.79 3.38
N ALA A 216 1.60 9.94 4.05
CA ALA A 216 2.77 10.25 4.85
C ALA A 216 2.95 9.28 6.02
N ILE A 217 1.88 8.95 6.75
CA ILE A 217 1.89 7.95 7.84
C ILE A 217 2.34 6.59 7.32
N VAL A 218 1.72 6.10 6.24
CA VAL A 218 2.07 4.81 5.62
C VAL A 218 3.54 4.81 5.21
N MET A 219 3.99 5.85 4.50
CA MET A 219 5.37 5.99 4.06
C MET A 219 6.36 6.00 5.23
N SER A 220 6.12 6.81 6.27
CA SER A 220 6.99 6.91 7.43
C SER A 220 7.07 5.61 8.22
N LEU A 221 5.93 4.95 8.47
CA LEU A 221 5.92 3.67 9.18
C LEU A 221 6.57 2.56 8.36
N SER A 222 6.31 2.49 7.05
CA SER A 222 7.00 1.55 6.16
C SER A 222 8.51 1.80 6.15
N LEU A 223 8.96 3.06 6.06
CA LEU A 223 10.38 3.41 6.11
C LEU A 223 11.02 2.99 7.44
N LEU A 224 10.37 3.28 8.57
CA LEU A 224 10.84 2.82 9.89
C LEU A 224 10.94 1.29 9.98
N GLY A 225 9.96 0.58 9.42
CA GLY A 225 9.99 -0.88 9.31
C GLY A 225 11.17 -1.40 8.48
N LEU A 226 11.50 -0.73 7.38
CA LEU A 226 12.65 -1.07 6.54
C LEU A 226 13.98 -0.74 7.26
N CYS A 227 14.10 0.44 7.88
CA CYS A 227 15.32 0.90 8.56
C CYS A 227 15.70 0.04 9.77
N THR A 228 14.74 -0.63 10.40
CA THR A 228 14.96 -1.57 11.51
C THR A 228 15.37 -2.96 11.03
N MET A 229 16.06 -3.07 9.89
CA MET A 229 16.44 -4.34 9.25
C MET A 229 15.25 -5.29 9.08
N MET A 230 14.09 -4.77 8.66
CA MET A 230 12.83 -5.48 8.46
C MET A 230 12.10 -5.93 9.74
N PHE A 231 12.71 -5.85 10.93
CA PHE A 231 12.04 -6.28 12.17
C PHE A 231 10.79 -5.45 12.47
N GLY A 232 10.82 -4.14 12.22
CA GLY A 232 9.65 -3.28 12.43
C GLY A 232 8.48 -3.62 11.51
N LEU A 233 8.71 -4.26 10.36
CA LEU A 233 7.63 -4.71 9.47
C LEU A 233 6.73 -5.77 10.12
N ILE A 234 7.24 -6.51 11.12
CA ILE A 234 6.45 -7.50 11.86
C ILE A 234 5.22 -6.85 12.51
N LEU A 235 5.35 -5.61 12.98
CA LEU A 235 4.27 -4.84 13.58
C LEU A 235 3.62 -3.88 12.59
N VAL A 236 4.42 -3.21 11.75
CA VAL A 236 3.91 -2.18 10.83
C VAL A 236 2.94 -2.76 9.80
N ILE A 237 3.25 -3.92 9.22
CA ILE A 237 2.41 -4.52 8.17
C ILE A 237 1.00 -4.88 8.67
N PRO A 238 0.82 -5.66 9.76
CA PRO A 238 -0.51 -5.98 10.24
C PRO A 238 -1.32 -4.73 10.60
N VAL A 239 -0.71 -3.79 11.33
CA VAL A 239 -1.38 -2.56 11.79
C VAL A 239 -1.80 -1.69 10.60
N LEU A 240 -0.93 -1.47 9.61
CA LEU A 240 -1.27 -0.68 8.44
C LEU A 240 -2.33 -1.37 7.56
N GLY A 241 -2.30 -2.70 7.46
CA GLY A 241 -3.32 -3.48 6.75
C GLY A 241 -4.70 -3.26 7.38
N HIS A 242 -4.83 -3.50 8.68
CA HIS A 242 -6.08 -3.28 9.40
C HIS A 242 -6.51 -1.80 9.37
N ALA A 243 -5.60 -0.86 9.56
CA ALA A 243 -5.91 0.56 9.54
C ALA A 243 -6.41 1.04 8.16
N THR A 244 -5.83 0.53 7.07
CA THR A 244 -6.28 0.85 5.70
C THR A 244 -7.70 0.37 5.44
N TRP A 245 -8.09 -0.77 6.03
CA TRP A 245 -9.48 -1.23 5.99
C TRP A 245 -10.44 -0.24 6.67
N HIS A 246 -10.07 0.30 7.83
CA HIS A 246 -10.85 1.32 8.53
C HIS A 246 -10.91 2.64 7.74
N ALA A 247 -9.81 3.04 7.08
CA ALA A 247 -9.80 4.18 6.17
C ALA A 247 -10.82 4.01 5.02
N TYR A 248 -10.79 2.85 4.35
CA TYR A 248 -11.76 2.50 3.31
C TYR A 248 -13.21 2.61 3.81
N ARG A 249 -13.52 1.99 4.94
CA ARG A 249 -14.88 1.99 5.51
C ARG A 249 -15.33 3.39 5.91
N ASP A 250 -14.41 4.22 6.39
CA ASP A 250 -14.75 5.59 6.79
C ASP A 250 -14.99 6.49 5.57
N LEU A 251 -14.21 6.31 4.50
CA LEU A 251 -14.32 7.11 3.28
C LEU A 251 -15.48 6.72 2.38
N VAL A 252 -15.80 5.42 2.24
CA VAL A 252 -16.78 4.94 1.25
C VAL A 252 -18.14 4.67 1.88
N VAL A 253 -19.19 5.32 1.36
CA VAL A 253 -20.57 5.11 1.81
C VAL A 253 -21.04 3.71 1.39
N ARG A 254 -21.70 3.00 2.30
CA ARG A 254 -22.49 1.83 1.92
C ARG A 254 -23.79 2.32 1.31
N GLU A 255 -24.09 1.89 0.09
CA GLU A 255 -25.41 2.10 -0.49
C GLU A 255 -26.38 1.29 0.36
N THR A 256 -27.12 1.95 1.26
CA THR A 256 -28.26 1.31 1.91
C THR A 256 -29.19 0.89 0.81
N GLY A 257 -29.58 -0.38 0.78
CA GLY A 257 -30.47 -0.92 -0.24
C GLY A 257 -31.64 0.03 -0.44
N ARG A 258 -31.86 0.40 -1.70
CA ARG A 258 -33.13 1.00 -2.09
C ARG A 258 -34.14 -0.12 -1.92
N GLU A 259 -34.76 -0.22 -0.75
CA GLU A 259 -36.00 -0.96 -0.59
C GLU A 259 -36.99 -0.27 -1.52
N THR A 260 -37.13 -0.83 -2.71
CA THR A 260 -38.26 -0.59 -3.58
C THR A 260 -39.45 -1.25 -2.90
N VAL A 261 -40.23 -0.42 -2.19
CA VAL A 261 -41.66 -0.64 -2.03
C VAL A 261 -42.32 -0.49 -3.40
#